data_AF-A0A814QHP8-F1
#
_entry.id   AF-A0A814QHP8-F1
#
_cell.length_a   1.000
_cell.length_b   1.000
_cell.length_c   1.000
_cell.angle_alpha   90.00
_cell.angle_beta   90.00
_cell.angle_gamma   90.00
#
_symmetry.space_group_name_H-M   'P 1'
#
loop_
_entity.id
_entity.type
_entity.pdbx_description
1 polymer ?
#
loop_
_entity_poly.entity_id
_entity_poly.type
_entity_poly.pdbx_seq_one_letter_code
_entity_poly.pdbx_strand_id
1 'polypeptide(L)'
;MSILRKIFFIYLIIHLVKSDPINRNIKIDGNFDDWKNVPSYTDPEDNVDGTVYDQSPWFPSVKFPDCHDTVTYRPDHVPKHIYNPDVNIVEFKIAHDDTSLYTYFRVVDGGVIGKTSTGSNEFDENNPSQSSAGKYYVIATIDIDNDNTTGYWLHGGGYHPTAPGFDGNFEVEFYNGSYNQDYYIDHAANNNTEVNYLKNENKKNQFIFLPAIYNFYPQHIYWKNKPTANESKRCLDGPYQLPRPYSNNYICFTQDKAPGPFHGIISYSRSEKGNELEMRAPFEGFLLNKDTGRPTLQLGMTVNISLSLETSAEYSMPREWATDSAATIQYTLSKSIA
;
A
#
# COMPACT_ATOMS: atom_id res chain seq x y z
N MET A 1 42.55 14.70 54.30
CA MET A 1 42.89 13.92 53.08
C MET A 1 42.05 12.65 53.13
N SER A 2 41.26 12.22 52.16
CA SER A 2 40.95 12.67 50.81
C SER A 2 39.74 11.81 50.37
N ILE A 3 38.66 12.47 49.94
CA ILE A 3 37.87 12.20 48.73
C ILE A 3 37.50 10.72 48.44
N LEU A 4 36.20 10.38 48.42
CA LEU A 4 35.46 10.07 47.18
C LEU A 4 34.00 9.68 47.48
N ARG A 5 33.09 10.63 47.23
CA ARG A 5 31.66 10.37 46.97
C ARG A 5 31.55 9.63 45.65
N LYS A 6 31.06 8.39 45.65
CA LYS A 6 30.61 7.71 44.42
C LYS A 6 29.18 8.17 44.11
N ILE A 7 29.06 9.14 43.22
CA ILE A 7 27.81 9.48 42.55
C ILE A 7 27.63 8.46 41.41
N PHE A 8 26.61 7.61 41.51
CA PHE A 8 26.15 6.79 40.40
C PHE A 8 25.39 7.70 39.43
N PHE A 9 26.03 8.09 38.33
CA PHE A 9 25.34 8.69 37.18
C PHE A 9 24.72 7.54 36.38
N ILE A 10 23.42 7.32 36.55
CA ILE A 10 22.63 6.51 35.62
C ILE A 10 22.43 7.38 34.38
N TYR A 11 23.15 7.07 33.30
CA TYR A 11 22.86 7.59 31.97
C TYR A 11 21.55 6.93 31.51
N LEU A 12 20.42 7.58 31.78
CA LEU A 12 19.17 7.28 31.09
C LEU A 12 19.32 7.84 29.67
N ILE A 13 19.77 7.01 28.74
CA ILE A 13 19.71 7.33 27.31
C ILE A 13 18.23 7.23 26.92
N ILE A 14 17.52 8.35 27.06
CA ILE A 14 16.21 8.53 26.45
C ILE A 14 16.46 8.51 24.95
N HIS A 15 16.17 7.38 24.30
CA HIS A 15 15.99 7.35 22.86
C HIS A 15 14.72 8.16 22.59
N LEU A 16 14.90 9.45 22.32
CA LEU A 16 13.85 10.28 21.74
C LEU A 16 13.50 9.63 20.40
N VAL A 17 12.40 8.89 20.36
CA VAL A 17 11.76 8.48 19.11
C VAL A 17 11.46 9.78 18.37
N LYS A 18 12.29 10.08 17.37
CA LYS A 18 12.18 11.30 16.60
C LYS A 18 11.00 11.10 15.66
N SER A 19 9.85 11.66 16.00
CA SER A 19 8.67 11.63 15.15
C SER A 19 8.97 12.28 13.79
N ASP A 20 8.46 11.71 12.70
CA ASP A 20 8.66 12.27 11.37
C ASP A 20 7.94 13.61 11.23
N PRO A 21 8.56 14.66 10.66
CA PRO A 21 7.96 15.98 10.61
C PRO A 21 6.75 16.01 9.66
N ILE A 22 5.71 16.76 10.04
CA ILE A 22 4.60 17.10 9.14
C ILE A 22 5.15 17.86 7.92
N ASN A 23 4.78 17.41 6.72
CA ASN A 23 5.13 18.04 5.45
C ASN A 23 3.87 18.56 4.75
N ARG A 24 3.68 19.88 4.76
CA ARG A 24 2.53 20.57 4.11
C ARG A 24 2.83 21.02 2.68
N ASN A 25 4.03 20.74 2.18
CA ASN A 25 4.50 21.27 0.91
C ASN A 25 4.47 20.24 -0.22
N ILE A 26 4.18 18.97 0.07
CA ILE A 26 4.05 17.93 -0.95
C ILE A 26 2.83 18.20 -1.82
N LYS A 27 3.06 18.27 -3.14
CA LYS A 27 2.04 18.42 -4.17
C LYS A 27 2.08 17.21 -5.09
N ILE A 28 0.91 16.65 -5.36
CA ILE A 28 0.76 15.57 -6.31
C ILE A 28 0.65 16.16 -7.72
N ASP A 29 1.78 16.33 -8.39
CA ASP A 29 1.87 16.96 -9.72
C ASP A 29 2.93 16.36 -10.65
N GLY A 30 3.71 15.37 -10.18
CA GLY A 30 4.73 14.68 -10.96
C GLY A 30 6.07 15.43 -11.01
N ASN A 31 6.19 16.55 -10.29
CA ASN A 31 7.46 17.21 -10.01
C ASN A 31 7.91 16.88 -8.58
N PHE A 32 9.01 16.14 -8.47
CA PHE A 32 9.48 15.58 -7.20
C PHE A 32 10.44 16.50 -6.42
N ASP A 33 10.49 17.79 -6.74
CA ASP A 33 11.36 18.76 -6.08
C ASP A 33 11.08 18.92 -4.58
N ASP A 34 9.82 18.81 -4.17
CA ASP A 34 9.34 18.88 -2.79
C ASP A 34 9.67 17.62 -1.95
N TRP A 35 9.94 16.49 -2.62
CA TRP A 35 10.40 15.25 -1.99
C TRP A 35 11.89 15.22 -1.64
N LYS A 36 12.69 16.21 -2.09
CA LYS A 36 14.16 16.24 -1.87
C LYS A 36 14.58 16.21 -0.41
N ASN A 37 13.76 16.77 0.49
CA ASN A 37 14.05 16.85 1.92
C ASN A 37 13.29 15.82 2.76
N VAL A 38 12.45 14.98 2.12
CA VAL A 38 11.79 13.87 2.81
C VAL A 38 12.80 12.75 3.01
N PRO A 39 12.88 12.13 4.21
CA PRO A 39 13.72 10.96 4.43
C PRO A 39 13.53 9.91 3.34
N SER A 40 14.65 9.42 2.83
CA SER A 40 14.69 8.44 1.76
C SER A 40 15.11 7.09 2.32
N TYR A 41 14.43 6.06 1.84
CA TYR A 41 14.74 4.66 2.09
C TYR A 41 15.10 4.00 0.77
N THR A 42 16.06 3.10 0.80
CA THR A 42 16.58 2.42 -0.38
C THR A 42 16.18 0.97 -0.37
N ASP A 43 15.83 0.48 -1.54
CA ASP A 43 15.68 -0.94 -1.84
C ASP A 43 16.84 -1.35 -2.76
N PRO A 44 17.35 -2.59 -2.64
CA PRO A 44 18.48 -3.01 -3.45
C PRO A 44 18.03 -3.23 -4.89
N GLU A 45 18.66 -2.56 -5.86
CA GLU A 45 18.37 -2.79 -7.28
C GLU A 45 18.58 -4.26 -7.68
N ASP A 46 17.50 -4.99 -7.99
CA ASP A 46 17.59 -6.37 -8.48
C ASP A 46 18.32 -6.46 -9.83
N ASN A 47 18.73 -7.67 -10.19
CA ASN A 47 19.37 -7.97 -11.44
C ASN A 47 18.76 -9.20 -12.13
N VAL A 48 19.00 -9.31 -13.44
CA VAL A 48 18.41 -10.37 -14.27
C VAL A 48 18.82 -11.78 -13.82
N ASP A 49 19.93 -11.93 -13.09
CA ASP A 49 20.40 -13.24 -12.62
C ASP A 49 19.83 -13.67 -11.26
N GLY A 50 19.02 -12.81 -10.60
CA GLY A 50 18.30 -13.12 -9.36
C GLY A 50 19.20 -13.39 -8.18
N THR A 51 20.31 -12.64 -8.10
CA THR A 51 21.30 -12.76 -7.01
C THR A 51 21.14 -11.71 -5.92
N VAL A 52 20.19 -10.80 -6.07
CA VAL A 52 19.76 -9.86 -5.04
C VAL A 52 18.64 -10.50 -4.22
N TYR A 53 18.73 -10.32 -2.90
CA TYR A 53 17.81 -10.97 -1.98
C TYR A 53 17.48 -10.08 -0.81
N ASP A 54 16.22 -10.19 -0.39
CA ASP A 54 15.71 -9.66 0.85
C ASP A 54 15.68 -10.68 1.98
N GLN A 55 15.60 -10.12 3.19
CA GLN A 55 15.55 -10.88 4.43
C GLN A 55 14.47 -10.35 5.36
N SER A 56 13.60 -11.25 5.79
CA SER A 56 12.63 -10.95 6.84
C SER A 56 13.27 -11.13 8.22
N PRO A 57 13.10 -10.20 9.17
CA PRO A 57 13.49 -10.40 10.56
C PRO A 57 12.80 -11.62 11.21
N TRP A 58 11.64 -12.02 10.68
CA TRP A 58 10.87 -13.18 11.14
C TRP A 58 11.45 -14.51 10.63
N PHE A 59 12.18 -14.47 9.51
CA PHE A 59 12.80 -15.63 8.86
C PHE A 59 14.24 -15.32 8.43
N PRO A 60 15.16 -15.02 9.38
CA PRO A 60 16.49 -14.49 9.08
C PRO A 60 17.41 -15.46 8.33
N SER A 61 17.04 -16.75 8.26
CA SER A 61 17.75 -17.77 7.49
C SER A 61 17.26 -17.94 6.06
N VAL A 62 16.15 -17.30 5.70
CA VAL A 62 15.54 -17.40 4.37
C VAL A 62 15.92 -16.18 3.56
N LYS A 63 16.33 -16.41 2.32
CA LYS A 63 16.61 -15.37 1.33
C LYS A 63 15.48 -15.39 0.32
N PHE A 64 14.75 -14.29 0.23
CA PHE A 64 13.71 -14.11 -0.79
C PHE A 64 14.34 -13.32 -1.93
N PRO A 65 14.18 -13.70 -3.21
CA PRO A 65 14.57 -12.81 -4.31
C PRO A 65 13.88 -11.46 -4.14
N ASP A 66 14.55 -10.40 -4.56
CA ASP A 66 14.05 -9.02 -4.48
C ASP A 66 12.83 -8.84 -5.40
N CYS A 67 13.01 -8.95 -6.73
CA CYS A 67 11.89 -9.10 -7.66
C CYS A 67 11.49 -10.56 -7.82
N HIS A 68 10.20 -10.86 -7.68
CA HIS A 68 9.71 -12.24 -7.70
C HIS A 68 8.26 -12.37 -8.17
N ASP A 69 7.76 -13.59 -8.32
CA ASP A 69 6.35 -13.86 -8.63
C ASP A 69 5.43 -13.66 -7.41
N THR A 70 4.13 -13.49 -7.62
CA THR A 70 3.17 -13.30 -6.52
C THR A 70 2.73 -14.62 -5.87
N VAL A 71 3.37 -15.75 -6.23
CA VAL A 71 2.95 -17.08 -5.79
C VAL A 71 3.59 -17.43 -4.45
N THR A 72 2.77 -17.43 -3.40
CA THR A 72 3.20 -17.79 -2.04
C THR A 72 2.18 -18.70 -1.35
N TYR A 73 2.66 -19.52 -0.42
CA TYR A 73 1.81 -20.45 0.32
C TYR A 73 2.05 -20.46 1.83
N ARG A 74 3.18 -19.90 2.27
CA ARG A 74 3.61 -19.87 3.68
C ARG A 74 4.68 -18.79 3.86
N PRO A 75 4.91 -18.29 5.09
CA PRO A 75 5.85 -17.20 5.35
C PRO A 75 7.30 -17.48 4.92
N ASP A 76 7.75 -18.75 4.98
CA ASP A 76 9.10 -19.19 4.60
C ASP A 76 9.17 -19.74 3.15
N HIS A 77 8.12 -19.54 2.35
CA HIS A 77 8.15 -19.89 0.92
C HIS A 77 9.08 -18.93 0.20
N VAL A 78 10.04 -19.46 -0.55
CA VAL A 78 10.89 -18.66 -1.43
C VAL A 78 10.18 -18.58 -2.78
N PRO A 79 9.63 -17.41 -3.16
CA PRO A 79 8.97 -17.23 -4.45
C PRO A 79 9.98 -17.36 -5.59
N LYS A 80 9.48 -17.54 -6.81
CA LYS A 80 10.33 -17.63 -7.98
C LYS A 80 10.82 -16.22 -8.34
N HIS A 81 12.12 -16.05 -8.51
CA HIS A 81 12.68 -14.79 -9.02
C HIS A 81 12.11 -14.47 -10.41
N ILE A 82 11.62 -13.24 -10.58
CA ILE A 82 11.10 -12.68 -11.83
C ILE A 82 11.58 -11.23 -11.92
N TYR A 83 12.70 -11.02 -12.60
CA TYR A 83 13.17 -9.67 -12.85
C TYR A 83 12.19 -8.91 -13.74
N ASN A 84 11.75 -7.74 -13.27
CA ASN A 84 10.99 -6.79 -14.07
C ASN A 84 11.32 -5.36 -13.67
N PRO A 85 11.93 -4.55 -14.57
CA PRO A 85 12.35 -3.19 -14.24
C PRO A 85 11.16 -2.27 -13.94
N ASP A 86 9.95 -2.60 -14.42
CA ASP A 86 8.77 -1.78 -14.19
C ASP A 86 8.28 -1.88 -12.72
N VAL A 87 8.72 -2.88 -11.94
CA VAL A 87 8.41 -3.02 -10.51
C VAL A 87 9.63 -2.94 -9.59
N ASN A 88 10.84 -3.12 -10.10
CA ASN A 88 12.09 -3.08 -9.31
C ASN A 88 12.30 -1.71 -8.64
N ILE A 89 11.92 -1.61 -7.36
CA ILE A 89 12.01 -0.43 -6.50
C ILE A 89 13.49 -0.22 -6.16
N VAL A 90 13.91 1.03 -6.12
CA VAL A 90 15.28 1.40 -5.69
C VAL A 90 15.28 2.51 -4.66
N GLU A 91 14.16 3.23 -4.55
CA GLU A 91 13.96 4.25 -3.54
C GLU A 91 12.48 4.43 -3.25
N PHE A 92 12.17 4.64 -1.98
CA PHE A 92 10.85 5.01 -1.54
C PHE A 92 10.89 6.02 -0.40
N LYS A 93 9.81 6.78 -0.25
CA LYS A 93 9.67 7.80 0.80
C LYS A 93 8.25 7.86 1.33
N ILE A 94 8.13 8.31 2.58
CA ILE A 94 6.85 8.51 3.25
C ILE A 94 6.83 9.89 3.88
N ALA A 95 5.73 10.60 3.64
CA ALA A 95 5.45 11.89 4.25
C ALA A 95 3.99 11.94 4.72
N HIS A 96 3.65 12.87 5.60
CA HIS A 96 2.26 13.12 5.97
C HIS A 96 2.02 14.61 6.17
N ASP A 97 0.77 15.03 5.94
CA ASP A 97 0.27 16.33 6.37
C ASP A 97 -0.73 16.16 7.53
N ASP A 98 -1.52 17.19 7.83
CA ASP A 98 -2.52 17.13 8.90
C ASP A 98 -3.67 16.14 8.63
N THR A 99 -3.81 15.64 7.39
CA THR A 99 -5.00 14.94 6.90
C THR A 99 -4.72 13.73 6.01
N SER A 100 -3.48 13.55 5.55
CA SER A 100 -3.14 12.59 4.49
C SER A 100 -1.77 11.97 4.70
N LEU A 101 -1.66 10.72 4.28
CA LEU A 101 -0.40 10.01 4.09
C LEU A 101 0.03 10.18 2.64
N TYR A 102 1.33 10.28 2.42
CA TYR A 102 1.94 10.42 1.10
C TYR A 102 3.02 9.36 0.94
N THR A 103 3.09 8.77 -0.24
CA THR A 103 4.10 7.78 -0.60
C THR A 103 4.75 8.17 -1.92
N TYR A 104 6.05 7.94 -2.01
CA TYR A 104 6.85 8.10 -3.21
C TYR A 104 7.53 6.76 -3.53
N PHE A 105 7.57 6.44 -4.82
CA PHE A 105 8.24 5.28 -5.38
C PHE A 105 9.17 5.75 -6.48
N ARG A 106 10.35 5.15 -6.55
CA ARG A 106 11.21 5.19 -7.74
C ARG A 106 11.67 3.78 -8.07
N VAL A 107 11.50 3.42 -9.32
CA VAL A 107 12.02 2.17 -9.88
C VAL A 107 13.34 2.41 -10.62
N VAL A 108 14.04 1.32 -10.95
CA VAL A 108 15.28 1.36 -11.76
C VAL A 108 15.14 2.19 -13.03
N ASP A 109 16.26 2.72 -13.50
CA ASP A 109 16.29 3.47 -14.76
C ASP A 109 15.83 2.59 -15.93
N GLY A 110 14.79 3.05 -16.64
CA GLY A 110 14.16 2.32 -17.74
C GLY A 110 12.89 1.57 -17.35
N GLY A 111 12.60 1.44 -16.06
CA GLY A 111 11.30 1.01 -15.54
C GLY A 111 10.22 2.07 -15.69
N VAL A 112 8.96 1.65 -15.84
CA VAL A 112 7.80 2.53 -15.97
C VAL A 112 6.66 2.05 -15.08
N ILE A 113 6.39 2.81 -14.02
CA ILE A 113 5.33 2.54 -13.04
C ILE A 113 3.95 2.73 -13.70
N GLY A 114 3.05 1.76 -13.53
CA GLY A 114 1.71 1.78 -14.12
C GLY A 114 1.66 1.42 -15.60
N LYS A 115 2.71 0.79 -16.13
CA LYS A 115 2.76 0.32 -17.52
C LYS A 115 2.04 -1.02 -17.64
N THR A 116 0.98 -1.05 -18.44
CA THR A 116 0.11 -2.23 -18.61
C THR A 116 -0.16 -2.57 -20.07
N SER A 117 -0.32 -3.86 -20.34
CA SER A 117 -0.97 -4.48 -21.50
C SER A 117 -2.12 -3.68 -22.09
N THR A 118 -2.23 -3.46 -23.40
CA THR A 118 -3.54 -3.14 -24.02
C THR A 118 -4.06 -4.36 -24.75
N GLY A 119 -5.31 -4.75 -24.48
CA GLY A 119 -5.95 -5.89 -25.13
C GLY A 119 -7.47 -5.90 -24.99
N SER A 120 -8.10 -6.77 -25.76
CA SER A 120 -9.56 -6.95 -25.75
C SER A 120 -10.02 -8.08 -24.82
N ASN A 121 -9.08 -8.87 -24.28
CA ASN A 121 -9.36 -10.01 -23.42
C ASN A 121 -8.49 -9.96 -22.16
N GLU A 122 -8.85 -10.73 -21.15
CA GLU A 122 -8.01 -10.94 -19.97
C GLU A 122 -6.73 -11.72 -20.35
N PHE A 123 -5.66 -11.56 -19.58
CA PHE A 123 -4.47 -12.40 -19.74
C PHE A 123 -4.80 -13.85 -19.39
N ASP A 124 -4.69 -14.73 -20.38
CA ASP A 124 -4.78 -16.17 -20.22
C ASP A 124 -3.36 -16.74 -20.32
N GLU A 125 -2.84 -17.21 -19.18
CA GLU A 125 -1.53 -17.87 -19.09
C GLU A 125 -1.43 -19.11 -20.00
N ASN A 126 -2.57 -19.76 -20.29
CA ASN A 126 -2.65 -20.91 -21.19
C ASN A 126 -2.74 -20.51 -22.66
N ASN A 127 -3.00 -19.23 -22.95
CA ASN A 127 -3.02 -18.67 -24.30
C ASN A 127 -2.23 -17.36 -24.40
N PRO A 128 -0.90 -17.42 -24.25
CA PRO A 128 -0.04 -16.25 -24.25
C PRO A 128 -0.06 -15.50 -25.60
N SER A 129 -0.56 -16.11 -26.68
CA SER A 129 -0.64 -15.46 -28.00
C SER A 129 -1.74 -14.39 -28.11
N GLN A 130 -2.64 -14.31 -27.12
CA GLN A 130 -3.73 -13.36 -27.09
C GLN A 130 -3.26 -11.97 -26.66
N SER A 131 -3.73 -10.92 -27.36
CA SER A 131 -3.59 -9.54 -26.88
C SER A 131 -4.48 -9.38 -25.66
N SER A 132 -3.84 -9.33 -24.50
CA SER A 132 -4.51 -9.33 -23.21
C SER A 132 -4.26 -8.04 -22.44
N ALA A 133 -5.34 -7.49 -21.89
CA ALA A 133 -5.30 -6.32 -21.04
C ALA A 133 -4.52 -6.65 -19.76
N GLY A 134 -3.54 -5.81 -19.49
CA GLY A 134 -2.58 -5.96 -18.42
C GLY A 134 -2.95 -5.17 -17.18
N LYS A 135 -2.30 -5.46 -16.05
CA LYS A 135 -2.57 -4.90 -14.72
C LYS A 135 -1.29 -4.44 -14.07
N TYR A 136 -1.41 -3.34 -13.32
CA TYR A 136 -0.34 -2.83 -12.50
C TYR A 136 -0.93 -2.22 -11.23
N TYR A 137 -0.36 -2.53 -10.08
CA TYR A 137 -0.77 -1.99 -8.79
C TYR A 137 0.39 -1.24 -8.15
N VAL A 138 0.06 -0.09 -7.57
CA VAL A 138 0.94 0.67 -6.70
C VAL A 138 0.32 0.61 -5.32
N ILE A 139 1.02 0.01 -4.37
CA ILE A 139 0.42 -0.45 -3.12
C ILE A 139 1.19 0.14 -1.94
N ALA A 140 0.43 0.65 -0.98
CA ALA A 140 0.94 0.94 0.35
C ALA A 140 0.13 0.13 1.37
N THR A 141 0.78 -0.86 1.96
CA THR A 141 0.20 -1.75 2.96
C THR A 141 0.59 -1.27 4.36
N ILE A 142 -0.38 -1.18 5.26
CA ILE A 142 -0.19 -0.58 6.59
C ILE A 142 -0.70 -1.52 7.67
N ASP A 143 0.18 -1.83 8.61
CA ASP A 143 -0.16 -2.28 9.96
C ASP A 143 -0.44 -1.03 10.80
N ILE A 144 -1.73 -0.76 11.00
CA ILE A 144 -2.23 0.52 11.51
C ILE A 144 -2.24 0.50 13.04
N ASP A 145 -2.53 -0.64 13.66
CA ASP A 145 -2.65 -0.77 15.11
C ASP A 145 -1.38 -1.33 15.79
N ASN A 146 -0.40 -1.80 15.02
CA ASN A 146 0.83 -2.50 15.46
C ASN A 146 0.53 -3.80 16.24
N ASP A 147 -0.60 -4.44 15.97
CA ASP A 147 -0.95 -5.75 16.49
C ASP A 147 -0.72 -6.83 15.43
N ASN A 148 0.34 -7.61 15.61
CA ASN A 148 0.67 -8.73 14.71
C ASN A 148 -0.41 -9.84 14.67
N THR A 149 -1.47 -9.76 15.48
CA THR A 149 -2.59 -10.71 15.49
C THR A 149 -3.78 -10.27 14.64
N THR A 150 -3.86 -9.01 14.22
CA THR A 150 -4.84 -8.49 13.26
C THR A 150 -4.23 -8.42 11.87
N GLY A 151 -5.05 -8.09 10.88
CA GLY A 151 -4.58 -7.98 9.51
C GLY A 151 -4.14 -9.31 8.93
N TYR A 152 -3.34 -9.23 7.87
CA TYR A 152 -2.76 -10.40 7.21
C TYR A 152 -1.22 -10.36 7.26
N TRP A 153 -0.60 -11.49 6.93
CA TRP A 153 0.83 -11.53 6.69
C TRP A 153 1.13 -11.11 5.26
N LEU A 154 2.08 -10.20 5.06
CA LEU A 154 2.49 -9.67 3.75
C LEU A 154 2.69 -10.74 2.66
N HIS A 155 3.24 -11.92 2.99
CA HIS A 155 3.44 -12.96 1.99
C HIS A 155 2.11 -13.43 1.40
N GLY A 156 1.01 -13.37 2.14
CA GLY A 156 -0.32 -13.74 1.64
C GLY A 156 -0.76 -12.91 0.43
N GLY A 157 -0.26 -11.67 0.32
CA GLY A 157 -0.43 -10.81 -0.87
C GLY A 157 0.67 -10.95 -1.92
N GLY A 158 1.64 -11.83 -1.68
CA GLY A 158 2.82 -11.97 -2.53
C GLY A 158 3.95 -11.01 -2.16
N TYR A 159 3.99 -10.42 -0.96
CA TYR A 159 5.00 -9.43 -0.59
C TYR A 159 6.09 -10.01 0.31
N HIS A 160 7.35 -9.86 -0.12
CA HIS A 160 8.53 -10.19 0.67
C HIS A 160 9.48 -8.98 0.74
N PRO A 161 10.19 -8.75 1.87
CA PRO A 161 10.27 -9.60 3.05
C PRO A 161 8.96 -9.60 3.86
N THR A 162 8.52 -10.79 4.27
CA THR A 162 7.21 -10.92 4.93
C THR A 162 7.21 -10.39 6.37
N ALA A 163 6.08 -9.80 6.78
CA ALA A 163 5.78 -9.41 8.15
C ALA A 163 4.26 -9.57 8.42
N PRO A 164 3.84 -9.83 9.68
CA PRO A 164 2.43 -9.91 10.10
C PRO A 164 1.83 -8.52 10.39
N GLY A 165 0.51 -8.48 10.64
CA GLY A 165 -0.17 -7.32 11.24
C GLY A 165 -0.81 -6.34 10.26
N PHE A 166 -0.77 -6.58 8.96
CA PHE A 166 -1.14 -5.54 7.99
C PHE A 166 -2.66 -5.46 7.83
N ASP A 167 -3.26 -4.41 8.37
CA ASP A 167 -4.72 -4.25 8.50
C ASP A 167 -5.38 -3.65 7.27
N GLY A 168 -4.68 -2.81 6.51
CA GLY A 168 -5.30 -2.09 5.40
C GLY A 168 -4.31 -1.57 4.37
N ASN A 169 -4.84 -1.33 3.18
CA ASN A 169 -4.07 -0.83 2.05
C ASN A 169 -4.71 0.45 1.51
N PHE A 170 -3.91 1.25 0.82
CA PHE A 170 -4.42 2.13 -0.21
C PHE A 170 -3.63 1.91 -1.49
N GLU A 171 -4.33 1.88 -2.62
CA GLU A 171 -3.78 1.40 -3.87
C GLU A 171 -4.24 2.25 -5.06
N VAL A 172 -3.40 2.27 -6.09
CA VAL A 172 -3.77 2.74 -7.43
C VAL A 172 -3.58 1.58 -8.41
N GLU A 173 -4.65 1.27 -9.13
CA GLU A 173 -4.67 0.25 -10.18
C GLU A 173 -4.62 0.92 -11.56
N PHE A 174 -3.72 0.43 -12.39
CA PHE A 174 -3.73 0.63 -13.84
C PHE A 174 -4.22 -0.66 -14.51
N TYR A 175 -5.06 -0.50 -15.52
CA TYR A 175 -5.59 -1.60 -16.31
C TYR A 175 -5.72 -1.17 -17.77
N ASN A 176 -5.38 -2.09 -18.68
CA ASN A 176 -5.60 -1.95 -20.11
C ASN A 176 -4.99 -0.67 -20.74
N GLY A 177 -3.78 -0.31 -20.33
CA GLY A 177 -3.02 0.84 -20.83
C GLY A 177 -3.36 2.17 -20.16
N SER A 178 -4.21 2.17 -19.14
CA SER A 178 -4.71 3.39 -18.50
C SER A 178 -4.95 3.22 -17.01
N TYR A 179 -5.12 4.33 -16.31
CA TYR A 179 -5.61 4.30 -14.93
C TYR A 179 -7.01 3.68 -14.85
N ASN A 180 -7.24 2.85 -13.82
CA ASN A 180 -8.51 2.16 -13.61
C ASN A 180 -9.22 2.58 -12.33
N GLN A 181 -8.55 2.58 -11.18
CA GLN A 181 -9.19 2.93 -9.91
C GLN A 181 -8.17 3.26 -8.83
N ASP A 182 -8.62 4.01 -7.85
CA ASP A 182 -7.93 4.18 -6.57
C ASP A 182 -8.87 3.77 -5.43
N TYR A 183 -8.38 2.94 -4.50
CA TYR A 183 -9.21 2.38 -3.44
C TYR A 183 -8.45 2.15 -2.14
N TYR A 184 -9.22 1.96 -1.08
CA TYR A 184 -8.76 1.49 0.21
C TYR A 184 -9.20 0.04 0.42
N ILE A 185 -8.45 -0.71 1.22
CA ILE A 185 -8.78 -2.09 1.62
C ILE A 185 -8.85 -2.20 3.15
N ASP A 186 -9.81 -3.00 3.64
CA ASP A 186 -9.96 -3.41 5.05
C ASP A 186 -9.67 -4.93 5.15
N HIS A 187 -8.46 -5.31 5.55
CA HIS A 187 -8.04 -6.71 5.72
C HIS A 187 -8.38 -7.21 7.12
N ALA A 188 -9.65 -7.57 7.32
CA ALA A 188 -10.16 -8.06 8.60
C ALA A 188 -11.07 -9.30 8.44
N ALA A 189 -10.80 -10.16 7.46
CA ALA A 189 -11.63 -11.32 7.13
C ALA A 189 -10.84 -12.56 6.66
N ASN A 190 -11.42 -13.73 6.91
CA ASN A 190 -10.92 -15.06 6.52
C ASN A 190 -11.88 -15.82 5.59
N ASN A 191 -13.03 -15.24 5.28
CA ASN A 191 -14.05 -15.83 4.42
C ASN A 191 -15.04 -14.77 3.92
N ASN A 192 -15.86 -15.15 2.93
CA ASN A 192 -16.87 -14.26 2.34
C ASN A 192 -17.97 -13.80 3.32
N THR A 193 -18.27 -14.57 4.37
CA THR A 193 -19.24 -14.15 5.39
C THR A 193 -18.69 -12.96 6.18
N GLU A 194 -17.41 -13.00 6.55
CA GLU A 194 -16.71 -11.91 7.20
C GLU A 194 -16.57 -10.70 6.26
N VAL A 195 -16.25 -10.89 4.97
CA VAL A 195 -16.26 -9.77 3.99
C VAL A 195 -17.61 -9.05 3.95
N ASN A 196 -18.72 -9.79 3.98
CA ASN A 196 -20.05 -9.18 4.02
C ASN A 196 -20.32 -8.44 5.33
N TYR A 197 -19.80 -8.93 6.45
CA TYR A 197 -19.81 -8.21 7.72
C TYR A 197 -19.03 -6.90 7.61
N LEU A 198 -17.79 -6.94 7.11
CA LEU A 198 -16.95 -5.75 6.91
C LEU A 198 -17.64 -4.72 6.02
N LYS A 199 -18.18 -5.11 4.86
CA LYS A 199 -18.96 -4.21 3.98
C LYS A 199 -20.09 -3.51 4.73
N ASN A 200 -20.78 -4.19 5.64
CA ASN A 200 -21.88 -3.60 6.41
C ASN A 200 -21.38 -2.61 7.47
N GLU A 201 -20.21 -2.84 8.04
CA GLU A 201 -19.58 -1.91 8.99
C GLU A 201 -18.95 -0.71 8.25
N ASN A 202 -18.27 -0.92 7.12
CA ASN A 202 -17.72 0.15 6.30
C ASN A 202 -18.82 1.12 5.82
N LYS A 203 -20.03 0.63 5.47
CA LYS A 203 -21.21 1.47 5.15
C LYS A 203 -21.62 2.40 6.31
N LYS A 204 -21.27 2.05 7.54
CA LYS A 204 -21.49 2.86 8.74
C LYS A 204 -20.29 3.76 9.06
N ASN A 205 -19.34 3.90 8.13
CA ASN A 205 -18.06 4.58 8.30
C ASN A 205 -17.18 3.94 9.38
N GLN A 206 -17.16 2.60 9.45
CA GLN A 206 -16.38 1.84 10.43
C GLN A 206 -15.34 0.95 9.77
N PHE A 207 -14.11 1.00 10.26
CA PHE A 207 -13.00 0.09 9.97
C PHE A 207 -12.84 -0.91 11.10
N ILE A 208 -12.46 -2.13 10.74
CA ILE A 208 -12.42 -3.27 11.66
C ILE A 208 -10.99 -3.79 11.77
N PHE A 209 -10.59 -4.15 12.98
CA PHE A 209 -9.33 -4.84 13.24
C PHE A 209 -9.65 -6.27 13.64
N LEU A 210 -9.38 -7.24 12.76
CA LEU A 210 -9.52 -8.67 13.02
C LEU A 210 -8.41 -9.43 12.29
N PRO A 211 -8.09 -10.67 12.73
CA PRO A 211 -7.21 -11.54 11.95
C PRO A 211 -7.77 -11.77 10.54
N ALA A 212 -6.90 -11.77 9.55
CA ALA A 212 -7.27 -11.95 8.15
C ALA A 212 -6.30 -12.87 7.40
N ILE A 213 -6.77 -13.34 6.25
CA ILE A 213 -5.93 -13.82 5.17
C ILE A 213 -6.16 -12.94 3.96
N TYR A 214 -5.12 -12.81 3.12
CA TYR A 214 -5.11 -11.83 2.05
C TYR A 214 -6.32 -11.91 1.11
N ASN A 215 -6.84 -13.10 0.79
CA ASN A 215 -7.89 -13.26 -0.23
C ASN A 215 -9.29 -12.73 0.15
N PHE A 216 -9.51 -12.30 1.39
CA PHE A 216 -10.83 -11.90 1.87
C PHE A 216 -10.81 -10.48 2.41
N TYR A 217 -11.27 -9.53 1.60
CA TYR A 217 -11.40 -8.13 1.96
C TYR A 217 -12.50 -7.43 1.14
N PRO A 218 -13.16 -6.39 1.68
CA PRO A 218 -13.75 -5.36 0.86
C PRO A 218 -12.67 -4.38 0.38
N GLN A 219 -12.78 -3.96 -0.87
CA GLN A 219 -12.12 -2.77 -1.40
C GLN A 219 -13.17 -1.70 -1.68
N HIS A 220 -12.89 -0.45 -1.30
CA HIS A 220 -13.83 0.67 -1.51
C HIS A 220 -13.18 1.92 -2.08
N ILE A 221 -13.90 2.54 -3.01
CA ILE A 221 -13.69 3.93 -3.41
C ILE A 221 -14.34 4.83 -2.36
N TYR A 222 -13.68 5.91 -1.98
CA TYR A 222 -14.25 6.94 -1.10
C TYR A 222 -14.41 8.26 -1.86
N TRP A 223 -15.54 8.93 -1.67
CA TRP A 223 -15.82 10.27 -2.23
C TRP A 223 -16.30 11.23 -1.15
N LYS A 224 -15.89 12.50 -1.23
CA LYS A 224 -16.42 13.59 -0.37
C LYS A 224 -17.76 14.15 -0.80
N ASN A 225 -18.20 13.77 -1.99
CA ASN A 225 -19.42 14.24 -2.61
C ASN A 225 -20.11 13.06 -3.27
N LYS A 226 -21.38 13.25 -3.65
CA LYS A 226 -22.11 12.24 -4.41
C LYS A 226 -21.37 11.93 -5.72
N PRO A 227 -21.05 10.65 -6.01
CA PRO A 227 -20.42 10.27 -7.27
C PRO A 227 -21.33 10.59 -8.47
N THR A 228 -20.74 10.71 -9.64
CA THR A 228 -21.50 10.88 -10.89
C THR A 228 -22.39 9.67 -11.16
N ALA A 229 -23.39 9.83 -12.04
CA ALA A 229 -24.24 8.71 -12.45
C ALA A 229 -23.44 7.58 -13.12
N ASN A 230 -22.35 7.91 -13.83
CA ASN A 230 -21.49 6.93 -14.48
C ASN A 230 -20.63 6.16 -13.46
N GLU A 231 -20.05 6.82 -12.46
CA GLU A 231 -19.35 6.14 -11.35
C GLU A 231 -20.31 5.26 -10.54
N SER A 232 -21.49 5.79 -10.20
CA SER A 232 -22.49 5.08 -9.40
C SER A 232 -22.93 3.75 -10.04
N LYS A 233 -23.03 3.69 -11.38
CA LYS A 233 -23.44 2.48 -12.12
C LYS A 233 -22.41 1.36 -12.07
N ARG A 234 -21.16 1.67 -11.73
CA ARG A 234 -20.05 0.72 -11.73
C ARG A 234 -19.77 0.14 -10.36
N CYS A 235 -20.31 0.74 -9.31
CA CYS A 235 -20.35 0.17 -7.98
C CYS A 235 -21.13 -1.14 -7.98
N LEU A 236 -20.53 -2.21 -7.43
CA LEU A 236 -21.14 -3.55 -7.42
C LEU A 236 -22.55 -3.53 -6.82
N ASP A 237 -22.70 -2.79 -5.72
CA ASP A 237 -23.94 -2.72 -4.95
C ASP A 237 -24.47 -1.27 -4.83
N GLY A 238 -24.05 -0.39 -5.75
CA GLY A 238 -24.33 1.05 -5.70
C GLY A 238 -23.45 1.85 -4.71
N PRO A 239 -23.45 3.18 -4.80
CA PRO A 239 -22.75 4.03 -3.84
C PRO A 239 -23.57 4.17 -2.54
N TYR A 240 -22.88 4.12 -1.41
CA TYR A 240 -23.46 4.22 -0.07
C TYR A 240 -23.10 5.56 0.55
N GLN A 241 -24.11 6.36 0.87
CA GLN A 241 -23.93 7.59 1.63
C GLN A 241 -23.56 7.26 3.07
N LEU A 242 -22.49 7.85 3.59
CA LEU A 242 -22.06 7.63 4.96
C LEU A 242 -22.99 8.32 5.96
N PRO A 243 -23.11 7.79 7.20
CA PRO A 243 -23.92 8.43 8.24
C PRO A 243 -23.31 9.76 8.70
N ARG A 244 -24.10 10.55 9.44
CA ARG A 244 -23.60 11.78 10.07
C ARG A 244 -22.39 11.51 10.99
N PRO A 245 -21.43 12.45 11.09
CA PRO A 245 -21.41 13.78 10.46
C PRO A 245 -20.98 13.79 8.99
N TYR A 246 -20.66 12.64 8.40
CA TYR A 246 -20.09 12.49 7.05
C TYR A 246 -21.16 12.32 5.97
N SER A 247 -22.35 12.90 6.13
CA SER A 247 -23.48 12.67 5.22
C SER A 247 -23.27 13.21 3.80
N ASN A 248 -22.21 13.96 3.51
CA ASN A 248 -21.86 14.34 2.14
C ASN A 248 -20.96 13.30 1.46
N ASN A 249 -20.38 12.39 2.23
CA ASN A 249 -19.38 11.43 1.78
C ASN A 249 -20.05 10.12 1.39
N TYR A 250 -19.42 9.40 0.47
CA TYR A 250 -19.91 8.16 -0.09
C TYR A 250 -18.79 7.14 -0.18
N ILE A 251 -19.14 5.87 -0.02
CA ILE A 251 -18.26 4.76 -0.38
C ILE A 251 -18.89 3.90 -1.47
N CYS A 252 -18.06 3.19 -2.23
CA CYS A 252 -18.48 2.28 -3.27
C CYS A 252 -17.59 1.06 -3.27
N PHE A 253 -18.18 -0.11 -3.04
CA PHE A 253 -17.43 -1.36 -3.14
C PHE A 253 -17.18 -1.70 -4.60
N THR A 254 -15.93 -2.03 -4.86
CA THR A 254 -15.42 -2.40 -6.17
C THR A 254 -14.72 -3.76 -6.06
N GLN A 255 -14.12 -4.22 -7.14
CA GLN A 255 -13.31 -5.44 -7.22
C GLN A 255 -12.16 -5.20 -8.20
N ASP A 256 -11.18 -6.10 -8.19
CA ASP A 256 -10.14 -6.13 -9.22
C ASP A 256 -10.76 -6.07 -10.64
N LYS A 257 -10.18 -5.24 -11.52
CA LYS A 257 -10.66 -5.02 -12.90
C LYS A 257 -12.08 -4.49 -13.01
N ALA A 258 -12.63 -3.87 -11.97
CA ALA A 258 -13.91 -3.18 -12.09
C ALA A 258 -13.83 -2.19 -13.27
N PRO A 259 -14.93 -1.96 -14.01
CA PRO A 259 -14.90 -1.18 -15.24
C PRO A 259 -14.62 0.31 -14.97
N GLY A 260 -13.37 0.71 -14.77
CA GLY A 260 -12.95 2.07 -14.44
C GLY A 260 -13.12 3.08 -15.59
N PRO A 261 -12.69 4.35 -15.40
CA PRO A 261 -11.92 4.84 -14.26
C PRO A 261 -12.79 5.24 -13.04
N PHE A 262 -12.45 4.82 -11.81
CA PHE A 262 -13.06 5.31 -10.57
C PHE A 262 -12.15 6.31 -9.87
N HIS A 263 -12.54 7.59 -9.81
CA HIS A 263 -11.73 8.64 -9.20
C HIS A 263 -12.17 8.91 -7.78
N GLY A 264 -11.55 8.25 -6.80
CA GLY A 264 -11.77 8.47 -5.39
C GLY A 264 -11.06 9.73 -4.87
N ILE A 265 -10.82 9.74 -3.57
CA ILE A 265 -10.08 10.83 -2.89
C ILE A 265 -8.57 10.61 -2.87
N ILE A 266 -8.08 9.46 -3.34
CA ILE A 266 -6.65 9.26 -3.54
C ILE A 266 -6.26 10.00 -4.82
N SER A 267 -5.11 10.64 -4.79
CA SER A 267 -4.52 11.26 -5.98
C SER A 267 -3.12 10.73 -6.18
N TYR A 268 -2.70 10.58 -7.44
CA TYR A 268 -1.34 10.21 -7.78
C TYR A 268 -0.83 11.04 -8.97
N SER A 269 0.49 11.06 -9.13
CA SER A 269 1.14 11.58 -10.34
C SER A 269 2.42 10.81 -10.63
N ARG A 270 2.87 10.85 -11.88
CA ARG A 270 4.10 10.19 -12.35
C ARG A 270 5.07 11.21 -12.90
N SER A 271 6.37 10.91 -12.82
CA SER A 271 7.38 11.67 -13.56
C SER A 271 7.13 11.57 -15.07
N GLU A 272 7.69 12.50 -15.83
CA GLU A 272 7.63 12.48 -17.30
C GLU A 272 8.19 11.17 -17.89
N LYS A 273 9.21 10.60 -17.25
CA LYS A 273 9.79 9.30 -17.62
C LYS A 273 8.98 8.10 -17.12
N GLY A 274 8.09 8.31 -16.14
CA GLY A 274 7.27 7.27 -15.52
C GLY A 274 7.98 6.36 -14.52
N ASN A 275 9.27 6.59 -14.24
CA ASN A 275 10.05 5.80 -13.28
C ASN A 275 9.89 6.27 -11.82
N GLU A 276 9.18 7.38 -11.59
CA GLU A 276 8.82 7.87 -10.26
C GLU A 276 7.31 8.07 -10.19
N LEU A 277 6.73 7.77 -9.03
CA LEU A 277 5.31 7.96 -8.75
C LEU A 277 5.11 8.42 -7.32
N GLU A 278 4.20 9.38 -7.13
CA GLU A 278 3.74 9.83 -5.83
C GLU A 278 2.25 9.58 -5.66
N MET A 279 1.83 9.24 -4.45
CA MET A 279 0.42 9.12 -4.06
C MET A 279 0.13 9.94 -2.81
N ARG A 280 -1.12 10.38 -2.70
CA ARG A 280 -1.70 10.98 -1.49
C ARG A 280 -2.99 10.25 -1.15
N ALA A 281 -3.06 9.70 0.06
CA ALA A 281 -4.22 9.04 0.61
C ALA A 281 -4.71 9.80 1.86
N PRO A 282 -5.87 10.50 1.79
CA PRO A 282 -6.44 11.12 2.97
C PRO A 282 -6.87 10.09 4.03
N PHE A 283 -6.56 10.38 5.30
CA PHE A 283 -6.82 9.50 6.44
C PHE A 283 -8.27 9.05 6.55
N GLU A 284 -9.22 9.90 6.14
CA GLU A 284 -10.66 9.60 6.21
C GLU A 284 -11.09 8.41 5.35
N GLY A 285 -10.30 8.01 4.35
CA GLY A 285 -10.55 6.82 3.54
C GLY A 285 -10.41 5.51 4.33
N PHE A 286 -9.63 5.53 5.43
CA PHE A 286 -9.52 4.44 6.41
C PHE A 286 -10.67 4.42 7.41
N LEU A 287 -11.69 5.26 7.24
CA LEU A 287 -12.90 5.29 8.06
C LEU A 287 -12.61 5.54 9.55
N LEU A 288 -13.55 5.21 10.44
CA LEU A 288 -13.37 5.29 11.89
C LEU A 288 -13.14 3.90 12.47
N ASN A 289 -12.23 3.76 13.42
CA ASN A 289 -12.07 2.53 14.17
C ASN A 289 -13.40 2.20 14.88
N LYS A 290 -13.94 1.00 14.63
CA LYS A 290 -15.25 0.58 15.13
C LYS A 290 -15.38 0.65 16.65
N ASP A 291 -14.34 0.27 17.38
CA ASP A 291 -14.38 0.11 18.83
C ASP A 291 -14.22 1.44 19.56
N THR A 292 -13.48 2.37 18.97
CA THR A 292 -13.17 3.66 19.61
C THR A 292 -13.99 4.83 19.04
N GLY A 293 -14.53 4.71 17.83
CA GLY A 293 -15.19 5.77 17.08
C GLY A 293 -14.27 6.91 16.65
N ARG A 294 -12.94 6.76 16.81
CA ARG A 294 -11.92 7.73 16.39
C ARG A 294 -11.46 7.42 14.95
N PRO A 295 -10.82 8.38 14.24
CA PRO A 295 -10.20 8.08 12.96
C PRO A 295 -9.24 6.89 13.09
N THR A 296 -9.34 5.94 12.16
CA THR A 296 -8.51 4.72 12.13
C THR A 296 -7.04 5.07 11.99
N LEU A 297 -6.72 6.01 11.10
CA LEU A 297 -5.39 6.59 10.92
C LEU A 297 -5.44 8.07 11.32
N GLN A 298 -4.50 8.54 12.15
CA GLN A 298 -4.43 9.94 12.61
C GLN A 298 -3.03 10.31 13.11
N LEU A 299 -2.79 11.62 13.23
CA LEU A 299 -1.59 12.15 13.85
C LEU A 299 -1.37 11.61 15.27
N GLY A 300 -0.11 11.41 15.61
CA GLY A 300 0.36 10.85 16.87
C GLY A 300 0.45 9.33 16.88
N MET A 301 0.07 8.64 15.79
CA MET A 301 0.25 7.20 15.62
C MET A 301 1.63 6.88 15.04
N THR A 302 2.14 5.72 15.42
CA THR A 302 3.23 5.04 14.74
C THR A 302 2.63 3.86 14.01
N VAL A 303 3.02 3.62 12.77
CA VAL A 303 2.52 2.53 11.93
C VAL A 303 3.70 1.77 11.32
N ASN A 304 3.50 0.50 10.98
CA ASN A 304 4.43 -0.21 10.10
C ASN A 304 3.86 -0.19 8.68
N ILE A 305 4.70 0.13 7.71
CA ILE A 305 4.28 0.33 6.32
C ILE A 305 5.26 -0.34 5.37
N SER A 306 4.70 -1.04 4.39
CA SER A 306 5.40 -1.70 3.29
C SER A 306 4.88 -1.12 1.99
N LEU A 307 5.77 -0.88 1.03
CA LEU A 307 5.43 -0.32 -0.26
C LEU A 307 5.75 -1.34 -1.34
N SER A 308 4.77 -1.63 -2.20
CA SER A 308 4.88 -2.71 -3.18
C SER A 308 4.42 -2.25 -4.54
N LEU A 309 5.08 -2.79 -5.57
CA LEU A 309 4.66 -2.67 -6.97
C LEU A 309 4.38 -4.08 -7.49
N GLU A 310 3.26 -4.22 -8.19
CA GLU A 310 2.87 -5.48 -8.83
C GLU A 310 2.51 -5.22 -10.28
N THR A 311 2.88 -6.14 -11.16
CA THR A 311 2.45 -6.11 -12.56
C THR A 311 2.18 -7.50 -13.07
N SER A 312 1.16 -7.62 -13.91
CA SER A 312 0.83 -8.89 -14.53
C SER A 312 1.75 -9.24 -15.70
N ALA A 313 1.64 -10.50 -16.10
CA ALA A 313 2.51 -11.23 -17.00
C ALA A 313 2.72 -10.69 -18.43
N GLU A 314 2.02 -9.65 -18.86
CA GLU A 314 1.98 -9.22 -20.26
C GLU A 314 3.33 -8.73 -20.83
N TYR A 315 4.28 -8.33 -19.99
CA TYR A 315 5.52 -7.66 -20.40
C TYR A 315 6.82 -8.33 -19.95
N SER A 316 6.77 -9.27 -19.00
CA SER A 316 7.94 -10.00 -18.52
C SER A 316 8.22 -11.23 -19.39
N MET A 317 9.48 -11.63 -19.46
CA MET A 317 9.90 -12.96 -19.93
C MET A 317 10.53 -13.67 -18.73
N PRO A 318 9.97 -14.79 -18.25
CA PRO A 318 8.75 -15.46 -18.72
C PRO A 318 7.52 -14.65 -18.31
N ARG A 319 6.47 -14.64 -19.15
CA ARG A 319 5.22 -13.90 -18.94
C ARG A 319 4.52 -14.34 -17.66
N GLU A 320 4.98 -13.80 -16.56
CA GLU A 320 4.61 -14.15 -15.20
C GLU A 320 4.42 -12.86 -14.44
N TRP A 321 3.55 -12.92 -13.45
CA TRP A 321 3.41 -11.84 -12.49
C TRP A 321 4.77 -11.53 -11.88
N ALA A 322 5.03 -10.24 -11.70
CA ALA A 322 6.23 -9.75 -11.05
C ALA A 322 5.81 -8.76 -9.97
N THR A 323 6.46 -8.87 -8.83
CA THR A 323 6.32 -7.93 -7.73
C THR A 323 7.68 -7.65 -7.13
N ASP A 324 7.78 -6.46 -6.57
CA ASP A 324 8.84 -6.07 -5.68
C ASP A 324 8.21 -5.32 -4.50
N SER A 325 8.75 -5.51 -3.31
CA SER A 325 8.18 -5.00 -2.06
C SER A 325 9.29 -4.53 -1.14
N ALA A 326 9.34 -3.21 -0.98
CA ALA A 326 10.30 -2.60 -0.09
C ALA A 326 10.12 -3.07 1.35
N ALA A 327 11.24 -3.23 2.05
CA ALA A 327 11.26 -3.64 3.45
C ALA A 327 10.34 -2.77 4.33
N THR A 328 9.61 -3.42 5.24
CA THR A 328 8.72 -2.73 6.18
C THR A 328 9.49 -1.73 7.04
N ILE A 329 9.00 -0.49 7.07
CA ILE A 329 9.53 0.56 7.95
C ILE A 329 8.50 0.98 8.99
N GLN A 330 9.00 1.37 10.16
CA GLN A 330 8.19 2.03 11.16
C GLN A 330 8.16 3.53 10.90
N TYR A 331 6.97 4.12 10.81
CA TYR A 331 6.76 5.53 10.50
C TYR A 331 5.88 6.20 11.56
N THR A 332 6.27 7.38 12.04
CA THR A 332 5.49 8.10 13.07
C THR A 332 4.84 9.35 12.50
N LEU A 333 3.51 9.35 12.43
CA LEU A 333 2.70 10.53 12.13
C LEU A 333 2.85 11.53 13.27
N SER A 334 3.68 12.56 13.15
CA SER A 334 3.89 13.51 14.25
C SER A 334 2.63 14.31 14.55
N LYS A 335 2.49 14.73 15.81
CA LYS A 335 1.41 15.64 16.20
C LYS A 335 1.69 17.03 15.64
N SER A 336 0.63 17.71 15.20
CA SER A 336 0.73 19.12 14.84
C SER A 336 1.19 19.92 16.05
N ILE A 337 2.30 20.64 15.91
CA ILE A 337 2.75 21.60 16.93
C ILE A 337 1.80 22.79 16.82
N ALA A 338 0.94 22.93 17.81
CA ALA A 338 -0.05 24.01 17.91
C ALA A 338 0.60 25.38 18.04
#